data_AF-A0A7S2HT01-F1
#
_entry.id   AF-A0A7S2HT01-F1
#
_cell.length_a   1.000
_cell.length_b   1.000
_cell.length_c   1.000
_cell.angle_alpha   90.00
_cell.angle_beta   90.00
_cell.angle_gamma   90.00
#
_symmetry.space_group_name_H-M   'P 1'
#
loop_
_entity.id
_entity.type
_entity.pdbx_description
1 polymer ?
#
loop_
_entity_poly.entity_id
_entity_poly.type
_entity_poly.pdbx_seq_one_letter_code
_entity_poly.pdbx_strand_id
1 'polypeptide(L)'
;TIHGGPRRDFSTWSRPTGEAKGIMFGHNFIQIGDWRLGDVDGRHASMAHKGGKTALIFRSDGTIHGGPRRDFSTWSRPTGEAKGIMFGHNFIQIGDWRLGDVDGRHASMAHKGGKTALIFRSDGTIHGGPR
;
A
#
# COMPACT_ATOMS: atom_id res chain seq x y z
N THR A 1 -4.36 14.35 -9.98
CA THR A 1 -4.08 15.57 -9.20
C THR A 1 -4.02 15.18 -7.74
N ILE A 2 -2.91 15.44 -7.04
CA ILE A 2 -2.84 15.28 -5.58
C ILE A 2 -3.63 16.44 -4.99
N HIS A 3 -4.71 16.15 -4.27
CA HIS A 3 -5.51 17.18 -3.62
C HIS A 3 -4.95 17.37 -2.21
N GLY A 4 -4.37 18.54 -1.92
CA GLY A 4 -3.90 18.89 -0.59
C GLY A 4 -5.06 19.27 0.34
N GLY A 5 -4.94 18.92 1.62
CA GLY A 5 -5.83 19.36 2.69
C GLY A 5 -6.73 18.25 3.28
N PRO A 6 -7.18 18.39 4.53
CA PRO A 6 -8.16 17.49 5.14
C PRO A 6 -9.47 17.50 4.34
N ARG A 7 -9.90 16.33 3.88
CA ARG A 7 -11.14 16.11 3.13
C ARG A 7 -12.14 15.40 4.03
N ARG A 8 -13.43 15.76 3.94
CA ARG A 8 -14.52 15.06 4.66
C ARG A 8 -15.28 14.09 3.74
N ASP A 9 -15.07 14.23 2.45
CA ASP A 9 -15.56 13.36 1.38
C ASP A 9 -14.62 12.15 1.16
N PHE A 10 -15.15 11.07 0.58
CA PHE A 10 -14.42 9.81 0.33
C PHE A 10 -13.89 9.09 1.58
N SER A 11 -14.60 9.20 2.70
CA SER A 11 -14.31 8.46 3.93
C SER A 11 -15.12 7.17 4.03
N THR A 12 -14.52 6.14 4.62
CA THR A 12 -15.21 4.89 4.97
C THR A 12 -15.85 4.91 6.35
N TRP A 13 -15.73 6.00 7.12
CA TRP A 13 -16.19 6.07 8.53
C TRP A 13 -17.70 5.97 8.72
N SER A 14 -18.49 6.26 7.68
CA SER A 14 -19.94 6.06 7.69
C SER A 14 -20.35 4.60 7.45
N ARG A 15 -19.42 3.71 7.12
CA ARG A 15 -19.69 2.29 6.89
C ARG A 15 -19.72 1.55 8.24
N PRO A 16 -20.69 0.67 8.48
CA PRO A 16 -20.77 -0.08 9.73
C PRO A 16 -19.59 -1.05 9.87
N THR A 17 -19.15 -1.27 11.10
CA THR A 17 -18.21 -2.35 11.45
C THR A 17 -18.91 -3.70 11.41
N GLY A 18 -18.17 -4.78 11.18
CA GLY A 18 -18.70 -6.14 11.17
C GLY A 18 -17.66 -7.15 10.69
N GLU A 19 -18.11 -8.33 10.29
CA GLU A 19 -17.26 -9.34 9.66
C GLU A 19 -16.49 -8.76 8.46
N ALA A 20 -15.29 -9.28 8.22
CA ALA A 20 -14.47 -8.88 7.09
C ALA A 20 -15.17 -9.20 5.76
N LYS A 21 -15.80 -8.20 5.15
CA LYS A 21 -16.46 -8.30 3.84
C LYS A 21 -15.66 -7.52 2.80
N GLY A 22 -15.36 -8.18 1.68
CA GLY A 22 -14.59 -7.59 0.59
C GLY A 22 -13.10 -7.42 0.86
N ILE A 23 -12.57 -8.08 1.90
CA ILE A 23 -11.13 -8.20 2.14
C ILE A 23 -10.71 -9.59 1.66
N MET A 24 -9.74 -9.64 0.75
CA MET A 24 -9.20 -10.90 0.22
C MET A 24 -7.68 -10.82 0.19
N PHE A 25 -7.05 -11.98 0.09
CA PHE A 25 -5.60 -12.09 -0.02
C PHE A 25 -5.23 -12.87 -1.28
N GLY A 26 -3.94 -12.86 -1.58
CA GLY A 26 -3.31 -13.77 -2.53
C GLY A 26 -1.81 -13.63 -2.43
N HIS A 27 -1.08 -14.15 -3.41
CA HIS A 27 0.38 -14.11 -3.40
C HIS A 27 0.90 -12.66 -3.44
N ASN A 28 1.43 -12.20 -2.31
CA ASN A 28 2.02 -10.87 -2.11
C ASN A 28 1.05 -9.71 -2.38
N PHE A 29 -0.24 -9.84 -2.05
CA PHE A 29 -1.15 -8.70 -2.04
C PHE A 29 -2.28 -8.84 -1.00
N ILE A 30 -2.79 -7.69 -0.58
CA ILE A 30 -4.04 -7.52 0.14
C ILE A 30 -5.01 -6.81 -0.79
N GLN A 31 -6.22 -7.34 -0.92
CA GLN A 31 -7.31 -6.74 -1.69
C GLN A 31 -8.39 -6.21 -0.75
N ILE A 32 -8.85 -4.99 -1.00
CA ILE A 32 -9.97 -4.35 -0.31
C ILE A 32 -10.92 -3.81 -1.39
N GLY A 33 -12.07 -4.47 -1.55
CA GLY A 33 -12.98 -4.20 -2.66
C GLY A 33 -12.27 -4.36 -4.01
N ASP A 34 -12.27 -3.28 -4.80
CA ASP A 34 -11.61 -3.21 -6.11
C ASP A 34 -10.18 -2.64 -6.09
N TRP A 35 -9.58 -2.52 -4.90
CA TRP A 35 -8.20 -2.03 -4.72
C TRP A 35 -7.29 -3.13 -4.22
N ARG A 36 -6.05 -3.16 -4.70
CA ARG A 36 -4.97 -4.04 -4.22
C ARG A 36 -3.77 -3.23 -3.81
N LEU A 37 -3.28 -3.48 -2.59
CA LEU A 37 -1.93 -3.14 -2.16
C LEU A 37 -1.08 -4.40 -2.26
N GLY A 38 0.01 -4.37 -3.02
CA GLY A 38 0.78 -5.59 -3.25
C GLY A 38 2.22 -5.34 -3.68
N ASP A 39 3.08 -6.32 -3.39
CA ASP A 39 4.43 -6.41 -3.93
C ASP A 39 4.39 -7.12 -5.29
N VAL A 40 4.80 -6.41 -6.33
CA VAL A 40 4.70 -6.81 -7.74
C VAL A 40 5.86 -7.71 -8.17
N ASP A 41 7.08 -7.45 -7.70
CA ASP A 41 8.29 -8.14 -8.19
C ASP A 41 9.48 -8.08 -7.21
N GLY A 42 9.23 -7.78 -5.94
CA GLY A 42 10.23 -7.48 -4.92
C GLY A 42 10.75 -6.05 -5.03
N ARG A 43 10.92 -5.51 -6.24
CA ARG A 43 11.45 -4.14 -6.47
C ARG A 43 10.38 -3.06 -6.49
N HIS A 44 9.13 -3.42 -6.73
CA HIS A 44 8.00 -2.51 -6.83
C HIS A 44 6.84 -3.03 -5.98
N ALA A 45 6.33 -2.19 -5.09
CA ALA A 45 4.99 -2.36 -4.54
C ALA A 45 4.04 -1.32 -5.13
N SER A 46 2.74 -1.58 -5.11
CA SER A 46 1.77 -0.62 -5.66
C SER A 46 0.40 -0.66 -5.03
N MET A 47 -0.31 0.46 -5.18
CA MET A 47 -1.75 0.58 -4.98
C MET A 47 -2.44 0.61 -6.34
N ALA A 48 -3.18 -0.44 -6.69
CA ALA A 48 -3.77 -0.63 -8.01
C ALA A 48 -5.25 -1.01 -7.97
N HIS A 49 -6.02 -0.50 -8.92
CA HIS A 49 -7.46 -0.72 -9.06
C HIS A 49 -7.79 -1.79 -10.11
N LYS A 50 -8.89 -2.54 -9.90
CA LYS A 50 -9.37 -3.60 -10.81
C LYS A 50 -9.54 -3.15 -12.26
N GLY A 51 -9.84 -1.87 -12.47
CA GLY A 51 -9.93 -1.24 -13.80
C GLY A 51 -8.61 -1.11 -14.57
N GLY A 52 -7.55 -1.80 -14.17
CA GLY A 52 -6.26 -1.84 -14.88
C GLY A 52 -5.41 -0.58 -14.69
N LYS A 53 -5.65 0.18 -13.60
CA LYS A 53 -4.89 1.39 -13.29
C LYS A 53 -4.12 1.25 -11.98
N THR A 54 -2.85 1.60 -12.03
CA THR A 54 -2.01 1.75 -10.85
C THR A 54 -1.98 3.22 -10.44
N ALA A 55 -2.33 3.50 -9.18
CA ALA A 55 -2.47 4.85 -8.64
C ALA A 55 -1.17 5.36 -8.01
N LEU A 56 -0.39 4.46 -7.39
CA LEU A 56 0.88 4.79 -6.77
C LEU A 56 1.81 3.56 -6.82
N ILE A 57 3.08 3.79 -7.15
CA ILE A 57 4.14 2.78 -7.14
C ILE A 57 5.17 3.20 -6.10
N PHE A 58 5.59 2.25 -5.27
CA PHE A 58 6.72 2.34 -4.36
C PHE A 58 7.89 1.56 -4.95
N ARG A 59 9.09 2.15 -4.97
CA ARG A 59 10.27 1.51 -5.55
C ARG A 59 11.32 1.21 -4.48
N SER A 60 11.96 0.06 -4.61
CA SER A 60 12.99 -0.42 -3.69
C SER A 60 14.20 0.53 -3.57
N ASP A 61 14.37 1.45 -4.53
CA ASP A 61 15.33 2.55 -4.49
C ASP A 61 14.94 3.71 -3.55
N GLY A 62 13.73 3.68 -2.97
CA GLY A 62 13.22 4.71 -2.07
C GLY A 62 12.35 5.77 -2.74
N THR A 63 12.11 5.69 -4.06
CA THR A 63 11.25 6.65 -4.75
C THR A 63 9.79 6.20 -4.83
N ILE A 64 8.89 7.15 -5.07
CA ILE A 64 7.48 6.89 -5.41
C ILE A 64 7.13 7.47 -6.77
N HIS A 65 6.23 6.81 -7.49
CA HIS A 65 5.76 7.23 -8.81
C HIS A 65 4.23 7.26 -8.83
N GLY A 66 3.68 8.44 -9.09
CA GLY A 66 2.24 8.65 -9.15
C GLY A 66 1.61 8.11 -10.44
N GLY A 67 0.35 7.70 -10.33
CA GLY A 67 -0.50 7.34 -11.46
C GLY A 67 -1.05 8.54 -12.26
N PRO A 68 -1.84 8.27 -13.32
CA PRO A 68 -2.31 6.95 -13.73
C PRO A 68 -1.24 6.16 -14.50
N ARG A 69 -1.05 4.89 -14.11
CA ARG A 69 -0.15 3.93 -14.76
C ARG A 69 -0.93 2.66 -15.17
N ARG A 70 -0.40 1.86 -16.10
CA ARG A 70 -1.01 0.57 -16.56
C ARG A 70 -0.14 -0.65 -16.21
N ASP A 71 1.04 -0.39 -15.67
CA ASP A 71 2.06 -1.33 -15.23
C ASP A 71 2.07 -1.43 -13.69
N PHE A 72 2.87 -2.35 -13.17
CA PHE A 72 3.10 -2.55 -11.74
C PHE A 72 1.82 -2.83 -10.95
N SER A 73 1.14 -3.93 -11.27
CA SER A 73 -0.10 -4.35 -10.63
C SER A 73 -0.07 -5.84 -10.33
N THR A 74 -0.71 -6.24 -9.22
CA THR A 74 -0.88 -7.65 -8.83
C THR A 74 -2.20 -8.25 -9.32
N TRP A 75 -2.99 -7.52 -10.12
CA TRP A 75 -4.32 -7.96 -10.58
C TRP A 75 -4.29 -9.22 -11.47
N SER A 76 -3.14 -9.55 -12.08
CA SER A 76 -2.96 -10.82 -12.81
C SER A 76 -2.91 -12.05 -11.89
N ARG A 77 -2.74 -11.85 -10.58
CA ARG A 77 -2.66 -12.94 -9.59
C ARG A 77 -4.05 -13.29 -9.06
N PRO A 78 -4.39 -14.57 -8.89
CA PRO A 78 -5.67 -14.96 -8.29
C PRO A 78 -5.71 -14.61 -6.81
N THR A 79 -6.92 -14.47 -6.27
CA THR A 79 -7.14 -14.49 -4.81
C THR A 79 -6.95 -15.90 -4.26
N GLY A 80 -6.63 -16.01 -2.98
CA GLY A 80 -6.41 -17.28 -2.30
C GLY A 80 -5.81 -17.07 -0.90
N GLU A 81 -4.98 -18.02 -0.49
CA GLU A 81 -4.22 -17.92 0.77
C GLU A 81 -3.37 -16.65 0.82
N ALA A 82 -3.14 -16.14 2.03
CA ALA A 82 -2.32 -14.96 2.29
C ALA A 82 -0.81 -15.22 2.15
N LYS A 83 -0.40 -15.81 1.03
CA LYS A 83 1.00 -16.17 0.75
C LYS A 83 1.87 -14.92 0.67
N GLY A 84 2.95 -14.92 1.45
CA GLY A 84 3.87 -13.79 1.58
C GLY A 84 3.30 -12.58 2.29
N ILE A 85 2.18 -12.75 3.01
CA ILE A 85 1.68 -11.79 3.98
C ILE A 85 2.10 -12.25 5.38
N MET A 86 2.76 -11.38 6.14
CA MET A 86 3.13 -11.65 7.53
C MET A 86 2.76 -10.46 8.41
N PHE A 87 2.51 -10.73 9.69
CA PHE A 87 2.19 -9.72 10.68
C PHE A 87 3.30 -9.68 11.72
N GLY A 88 3.72 -8.49 12.09
CA GLY A 88 4.62 -8.28 13.22
C GLY A 88 4.11 -7.19 14.14
N HIS A 89 4.93 -6.79 15.10
CA HIS A 89 4.58 -5.71 16.02
C HIS A 89 4.41 -4.40 15.24
N ASN A 90 3.15 -3.96 15.09
CA ASN A 90 2.72 -2.72 14.41
C ASN A 90 3.01 -2.64 12.91
N PHE A 91 3.27 -3.76 12.22
CA PHE A 91 3.42 -3.76 10.76
C PHE A 91 2.78 -4.97 10.09
N ILE A 92 2.45 -4.77 8.82
CA ILE A 92 2.12 -5.83 7.87
C ILE A 92 3.26 -5.90 6.86
N GLN A 93 3.79 -7.10 6.64
CA GLN A 93 4.72 -7.39 5.56
C GLN A 93 3.97 -8.01 4.38
N ILE A 94 4.29 -7.56 3.17
CA ILE A 94 3.76 -8.02 1.88
C ILE A 94 4.97 -8.29 0.98
N GLY A 95 5.34 -9.55 0.81
CA GLY A 95 6.57 -9.93 0.12
C GLY A 95 7.79 -9.24 0.72
N ASP A 96 8.47 -8.42 -0.08
CA ASP A 96 9.67 -7.68 0.31
C ASP A 96 9.41 -6.30 0.94
N TRP A 97 8.14 -5.95 1.16
CA TRP A 97 7.69 -4.64 1.60
C TRP A 97 7.01 -4.68 2.97
N ARG A 98 7.14 -3.62 3.76
CA ARG A 98 6.43 -3.44 5.03
C ARG A 98 5.69 -2.12 5.06
N LEU A 99 4.42 -2.17 5.46
CA LEU A 99 3.61 -1.03 5.86
C LEU A 99 3.35 -1.12 7.37
N GLY A 100 3.71 -0.08 8.12
CA GLY A 100 3.50 -0.11 9.57
C GLY A 100 3.85 1.18 10.28
N ASP A 101 3.49 1.23 11.55
CA ASP A 101 3.87 2.28 12.49
C ASP A 101 5.30 2.05 13.00
N VAL A 102 6.07 3.13 13.07
CA VAL A 102 7.47 3.15 13.47
C VAL A 102 7.62 3.57 14.93
N ASP A 103 6.89 4.61 15.36
CA ASP A 103 7.10 5.28 16.66
C ASP A 103 5.87 6.04 17.18
N GLY A 104 4.68 5.79 16.63
CA GLY A 104 3.44 6.51 16.93
C GLY A 104 3.33 7.89 16.27
N ARG A 105 4.40 8.41 15.66
CA ARG A 105 4.42 9.68 14.90
C ARG A 105 4.68 9.48 13.42
N HIS A 106 5.30 8.36 13.05
CA HIS A 106 5.64 8.01 11.68
C HIS A 106 5.09 6.63 11.33
N ALA A 107 4.38 6.52 10.22
CA ALA A 107 4.18 5.24 9.53
C ALA A 107 5.01 5.22 8.25
N SER A 108 5.39 4.06 7.77
CA SER A 108 6.25 3.94 6.58
C SER A 108 5.85 2.83 5.64
N MET A 109 6.14 3.02 4.35
CA MET A 109 6.23 1.97 3.35
C MET A 109 7.72 1.72 3.06
N ALA A 110 8.27 0.66 3.65
CA ALA A 110 9.69 0.33 3.60
C ALA A 110 9.95 -0.97 2.84
N HIS A 111 11.10 -1.04 2.17
CA HIS A 111 11.56 -2.23 1.45
C HIS A 111 12.65 -2.94 2.26
N LYS A 112 12.71 -4.28 2.16
CA LYS A 112 13.72 -5.11 2.88
C LYS A 112 15.17 -4.70 2.62
N GLY A 113 15.43 -4.05 1.48
CA GLY A 113 16.74 -3.50 1.11
C GLY A 113 17.18 -2.26 1.91
N GLY A 114 16.43 -1.87 2.94
CA GLY A 114 16.81 -0.80 3.87
C GLY A 114 16.42 0.61 3.44
N LYS A 115 15.69 0.77 2.33
CA LYS A 115 15.16 2.06 1.88
C LYS A 115 13.69 2.19 2.22
N THR A 116 13.28 3.39 2.58
CA THR A 116 11.88 3.76 2.82
C THR A 116 11.37 4.56 1.63
N ALA A 117 10.31 4.09 0.97
CA ALA A 117 9.76 4.75 -0.20
C ALA A 117 8.86 5.93 0.18
N LEU A 118 8.08 5.78 1.26
CA LEU A 118 7.15 6.80 1.73
C LEU A 118 7.04 6.79 3.25
N ILE A 119 7.08 7.97 3.85
CA ILE A 119 6.80 8.21 5.27
C ILE A 119 5.51 9.01 5.38
N PHE A 120 4.59 8.54 6.20
CA PHE A 120 3.39 9.25 6.62
C PHE A 120 3.61 9.81 8.02
N ARG A 121 3.31 11.08 8.24
CA ARG A 121 3.52 11.73 9.53
C ARG A 121 2.20 11.99 10.24
N SER A 122 2.22 11.97 11.56
CA SER A 122 1.04 12.26 12.40
C SER A 122 0.47 13.68 12.20
N ASP A 123 1.27 14.61 11.63
CA ASP A 123 0.85 15.95 11.24
C ASP A 123 0.13 16.01 9.87
N GLY A 124 -0.05 14.87 9.21
CA GLY A 124 -0.75 14.74 7.93
C GLY A 124 0.12 14.97 6.69
N THR A 125 1.41 15.26 6.86
CA THR A 125 2.34 15.38 5.73
C THR A 125 2.91 14.03 5.28
N ILE A 126 3.39 13.98 4.03
CA ILE A 126 4.09 12.82 3.47
C ILE A 126 5.48 13.21 3.00
N HIS A 127 6.44 12.31 3.19
CA HIS A 127 7.82 12.47 2.73
C HIS A 127 8.23 11.25 1.91
N GLY A 128 8.65 11.46 0.66
CA GLY A 128 9.28 10.40 -0.14
C GLY A 128 10.67 10.04 0.40
N GLY A 129 11.21 8.91 -0.04
CA GLY A 129 12.61 8.56 0.22
C GLY A 129 13.61 9.52 -0.47
N PRO A 130 14.93 9.29 -0.29
CA PRO A 130 15.98 10.20 -0.74
C PRO A 130 15.79 10.60 -2.22
N ARG A 131 15.91 11.90 -2.50
CA ARG A 131 15.94 12.44 -3.86
C ARG A 131 17.28 12.17 -4.53
#